data_AF-A0A316YLJ3-F1
#
_entry.id   AF-A0A316YLJ3-F1
#
_cell.length_a   1.000
_cell.length_b   1.000
_cell.length_c   1.000
_cell.angle_alpha   90.00
_cell.angle_beta   90.00
_cell.angle_gamma   90.00
#
_symmetry.space_group_name_H-M   'P 1'
#
loop_
_entity.id
_entity.type
_entity.pdbx_description
1 polymer ?
#
loop_
_entity_poly.entity_id
_entity_poly.type
_entity_poly.pdbx_seq_one_letter_code
_entity_poly.pdbx_strand_id
1 'polypeptide(L)'
;MHPALIILLVVFGTHIIGLIGRERIQAALLPLYLRLLYRADLQAQKRLKKDIFETRQTLNKTSSQDEFAKWAKLRRNVDKMVGQLEAVNGKLVSASSTLSILLRVVLFLATTLFPFVLTFYFGKTPMFFLPPSGTVSSRHLGATESPKLAPMGFQIPKHHVHAWDMANETYLGPFGWLLSMTAAPRGSVSAGMWSTVCTRVALLVTSQIKDWIQAATSKAAPKSKASKADEEPREKSEKESIPVAGETKTPSAARRRATAAAAAGGKEEL
;
A
#
# COMPACT_ATOMS: atom_id res chain seq x y z
N MET A 1 26.41 -18.67 -0.08
CA MET A 1 24.96 -18.96 -0.03
C MET A 1 24.49 -19.36 -1.40
N HIS A 2 23.78 -20.49 -1.54
CA HIS A 2 23.25 -20.92 -2.84
C HIS A 2 22.29 -19.83 -3.37
N PRO A 3 22.39 -19.39 -4.64
CA PRO A 3 21.62 -18.25 -5.15
C PRO A 3 20.09 -18.49 -5.07
N ALA A 4 19.64 -19.75 -5.05
CA ALA A 4 18.24 -20.11 -4.83
C ALA A 4 17.70 -19.68 -3.46
N LEU A 5 18.53 -19.75 -2.41
CA LEU A 5 18.14 -19.32 -1.06
C LEU A 5 18.03 -17.81 -0.96
N ILE A 6 18.89 -17.07 -1.66
CA ILE A 6 18.85 -15.61 -1.67
C ILE A 6 17.54 -15.13 -2.31
N ILE A 7 17.18 -15.68 -3.48
CA ILE A 7 15.92 -15.35 -4.16
C ILE A 7 14.72 -15.71 -3.26
N LEU A 8 14.73 -16.88 -2.62
CA LEU A 8 13.67 -17.30 -1.71
C LEU A 8 13.50 -16.32 -0.54
N LEU A 9 14.58 -15.94 0.14
CA LEU A 9 14.53 -15.01 1.27
C LEU A 9 14.03 -13.64 0.85
N VAL A 10 14.47 -13.14 -0.30
CA VAL A 10 14.04 -11.84 -0.82
C VAL A 10 12.55 -11.87 -1.18
N VAL A 11 12.09 -12.88 -1.92
CA VAL A 11 10.67 -13.05 -2.26
C VAL A 11 9.81 -13.18 -1.00
N PHE A 12 10.26 -13.95 -0.01
CA PHE A 12 9.55 -14.06 1.26
C PHE A 12 9.48 -12.70 1.99
N GLY A 13 10.58 -11.95 2.01
CA GLY A 13 10.64 -10.59 2.55
C GLY A 13 9.66 -9.62 1.87
N THR A 14 9.57 -9.64 0.53
CA THR A 14 8.62 -8.78 -0.20
C THR A 14 7.17 -9.14 0.12
N HIS A 15 6.86 -10.42 0.29
CA HIS A 15 5.52 -10.86 0.69
C HIS A 15 5.18 -10.50 2.13
N ILE A 16 6.13 -10.56 3.07
CA ILE A 16 5.92 -10.05 4.45
C ILE A 16 5.60 -8.55 4.44
N ILE A 17 6.33 -7.76 3.64
CA ILE A 17 6.04 -6.33 3.47
C ILE A 17 4.63 -6.12 2.88
N GLY A 18 4.23 -6.99 1.95
CA GLY A 18 2.88 -7.03 1.39
C GLY A 18 1.78 -7.38 2.43
N LEU A 19 2.08 -8.23 3.42
CA LEU A 19 1.17 -8.62 4.49
C LEU A 19 0.88 -7.47 5.46
N ILE A 20 1.90 -6.69 5.81
CA ILE A 20 1.77 -5.53 6.70
C ILE A 20 0.88 -4.46 6.04
N GLY A 21 0.97 -4.33 4.71
CA GLY A 21 0.18 -3.40 3.93
C GLY A 21 0.78 -1.99 3.95
N ARG A 22 0.79 -1.35 2.78
CA ARG A 22 1.40 -0.02 2.57
C ARG A 22 0.84 1.04 3.53
N GLU A 23 -0.47 1.02 3.76
CA GLU A 23 -1.17 1.97 4.64
C GLU A 23 -0.73 1.85 6.10
N ARG A 24 -0.47 0.64 6.59
CA ARG A 24 -0.03 0.42 7.97
C ARG A 24 1.40 0.93 8.18
N ILE A 25 2.27 0.70 7.20
CA ILE A 25 3.64 1.21 7.21
C ILE A 25 3.63 2.73 7.22
N GLN A 26 2.82 3.36 6.36
CA GLN A 26 2.66 4.81 6.34
C GLN A 26 2.11 5.35 7.66
N ALA A 27 1.04 4.76 8.19
CA ALA A 27 0.44 5.18 9.45
C ALA A 27 1.36 5.03 10.67
N ALA A 28 2.28 4.06 10.65
CA ALA A 28 3.28 3.88 11.70
C ALA A 28 4.49 4.83 11.55
N LEU A 29 4.98 5.02 10.33
CA LEU A 29 6.16 5.85 10.07
C LEU A 29 5.86 7.35 10.15
N LEU A 30 4.66 7.78 9.78
CA LEU A 30 4.29 9.19 9.75
C LEU A 30 4.37 9.85 11.13
N PRO A 31 3.72 9.35 12.21
CA PRO A 31 3.85 9.96 13.53
C PRO A 31 5.30 9.90 14.05
N LEU A 32 6.07 8.86 13.69
CA LEU A 32 7.48 8.76 14.04
C LEU A 32 8.31 9.85 13.33
N TYR A 33 8.11 10.04 12.03
CA TYR A 33 8.78 11.03 11.21
C TYR A 33 8.46 12.46 11.67
N LEU A 34 7.18 12.79 11.85
CA LEU A 34 6.78 14.10 12.35
C LEU A 34 7.30 14.34 13.78
N ARG A 35 7.30 13.30 14.62
CA ARG A 35 7.86 13.38 15.97
C ARG A 35 9.38 13.47 15.96
N LEU A 36 10.10 13.03 14.94
CA LEU A 36 11.56 13.12 14.94
C LEU A 36 12.03 14.46 14.36
N LEU A 37 11.54 14.83 13.18
CA LEU A 37 12.02 15.99 12.43
C LEU A 37 11.20 17.26 12.66
N TYR A 38 9.89 17.15 12.91
CA TYR A 38 8.97 18.29 13.02
C TYR A 38 8.52 18.56 14.47
N ARG A 39 9.36 18.21 15.46
CA ARG A 39 9.05 18.43 16.90
C ARG A 39 8.67 19.88 17.20
N ALA A 40 9.41 20.83 16.65
CA ALA A 40 9.21 22.25 16.88
C ALA A 40 7.85 22.73 16.33
N ASP A 41 7.52 22.38 15.09
CA ASP A 41 6.24 22.73 14.47
C ASP A 41 5.05 22.06 15.17
N LEU A 42 5.18 20.81 15.62
CA LEU A 42 4.15 20.14 16.41
C LEU A 42 3.92 20.82 17.77
N GLN A 43 4.99 21.29 18.42
CA GLN A 43 4.88 22.05 19.66
C GLN A 43 4.24 23.42 19.41
N ALA A 44 4.64 24.12 18.34
CA ALA A 44 4.05 25.39 17.94
C ALA A 44 2.54 25.25 17.65
N GLN A 45 2.14 24.18 16.93
CA GLN A 45 0.73 23.88 16.66
C GLN A 45 -0.06 23.66 17.97
N LYS A 46 0.50 22.92 18.93
CA LYS A 46 -0.14 22.68 20.24
C LYS A 46 -0.26 23.95 21.08
N ARG A 47 0.80 24.78 21.11
CA ARG A 47 0.82 26.08 21.79
C ARG A 47 -0.23 27.02 21.20
N LEU A 48 -0.22 27.22 19.88
CA LEU A 48 -1.20 28.04 19.18
C LEU A 48 -2.64 27.58 19.42
N LYS A 49 -2.92 26.27 19.41
CA LYS A 49 -4.26 25.75 19.72
C LYS A 49 -4.70 26.11 21.14
N LYS A 50 -3.79 26.00 22.12
CA LYS A 50 -4.05 26.39 23.50
C LYS A 50 -4.29 27.89 23.62
N ASP A 51 -3.43 28.70 23.01
CA ASP A 51 -3.53 30.17 23.04
C ASP A 51 -4.82 30.64 22.34
N ILE A 52 -5.20 30.03 21.22
CA ILE A 52 -6.49 30.30 20.53
C ILE A 52 -7.66 29.97 21.45
N PHE A 53 -7.63 28.84 22.15
CA PHE A 53 -8.70 28.46 23.06
C PHE A 53 -8.84 29.44 24.22
N GLU A 54 -7.73 29.82 24.86
CA GLU A 54 -7.71 30.81 25.94
C GLU A 54 -8.16 32.20 25.47
N THR A 55 -7.72 32.62 24.29
CA THR A 55 -8.09 33.91 23.69
C THR A 55 -9.57 33.92 23.25
N ARG A 56 -10.10 32.80 22.77
CA ARG A 56 -11.54 32.64 22.47
C ARG A 56 -12.38 32.69 23.73
N GLN A 57 -11.90 32.07 24.81
CA GLN A 57 -12.59 32.08 26.09
C GLN A 57 -12.67 33.50 26.68
N THR A 58 -11.58 34.26 26.60
CA THR A 58 -11.57 35.67 27.03
C THR A 58 -12.47 36.53 26.14
N LEU A 59 -12.53 36.26 24.83
CA LEU A 59 -13.43 36.96 23.91
C LEU A 59 -14.91 36.70 24.22
N ASN A 60 -15.24 35.47 24.65
CA ASN A 60 -16.61 35.12 25.03
C ASN A 60 -17.04 35.72 26.38
N LYS A 61 -16.08 36.11 27.23
CA LYS A 61 -16.33 36.80 28.51
C LYS A 61 -16.47 38.32 28.36
N THR A 62 -16.04 38.87 27.22
CA THR A 62 -16.05 40.32 26.97
C THR A 62 -17.34 40.72 26.24
N SER A 63 -18.12 41.65 26.80
CA SER A 63 -19.27 42.28 26.13
C SER A 63 -18.76 43.06 24.91
N SER A 64 -19.24 42.70 23.71
CA SER A 64 -18.83 43.34 22.46
C SER A 64 -19.35 44.77 22.30
N GLN A 65 -20.35 45.18 23.09
CA GLN A 65 -20.96 46.51 23.02
C GLN A 65 -20.20 47.51 23.92
N ASP A 66 -19.94 47.13 25.17
CA ASP A 66 -19.34 48.04 26.16
C ASP A 66 -17.81 48.07 26.08
N GLU A 67 -17.18 46.95 25.73
CA GLU A 67 -15.72 46.82 25.60
C GLU A 67 -15.29 46.67 24.13
N PHE A 68 -15.95 47.34 23.18
CA PHE A 68 -15.71 47.15 21.73
C PHE A 68 -14.22 47.28 21.34
N ALA A 69 -13.48 48.23 21.92
CA ALA A 69 -12.05 48.41 21.63
C ALA A 69 -11.22 47.18 22.03
N LYS A 70 -11.51 46.58 23.19
CA LYS A 70 -10.84 45.38 23.70
C LYS A 70 -11.29 44.13 22.93
N TRP A 71 -12.59 44.03 22.62
CA TRP A 71 -13.16 42.98 21.78
C TRP A 71 -12.51 42.97 20.38
N ALA A 72 -12.39 44.13 19.73
CA ALA A 72 -11.79 44.27 18.40
C ALA A 72 -10.30 43.89 18.41
N LYS A 73 -9.55 44.31 19.43
CA LYS A 73 -8.14 43.94 19.58
C LYS A 73 -7.96 42.45 19.79
N LEU A 74 -8.78 41.84 20.66
CA LEU A 74 -8.75 40.42 20.95
C LEU A 74 -9.14 39.57 19.74
N ARG A 75 -10.14 40.02 18.97
CA ARG A 75 -10.56 39.37 17.72
C ARG A 75 -9.44 39.34 16.70
N ARG A 76 -8.74 40.47 16.47
CA ARG A 76 -7.56 40.53 15.59
C ARG A 76 -6.45 39.57 16.04
N ASN A 77 -6.24 39.41 17.35
CA ASN A 77 -5.28 38.45 17.88
C ASN A 77 -5.70 37.01 17.57
N VAL A 78 -6.98 36.66 17.76
CA VAL A 78 -7.52 35.35 17.37
C VAL A 78 -7.29 35.10 15.89
N ASP A 79 -7.65 36.05 15.03
CA ASP A 79 -7.52 35.91 13.58
C ASP A 79 -6.03 35.75 13.16
N LYS A 80 -5.11 36.47 13.82
CA LYS A 80 -3.66 36.30 13.64
C LYS A 80 -3.17 34.91 14.04
N MET A 81 -3.61 34.39 15.20
CA MET A 81 -3.21 33.05 15.68
C MET A 81 -3.78 31.94 14.79
N VAL A 82 -5.00 32.11 14.27
CA VAL A 82 -5.60 31.19 13.29
C VAL A 82 -4.77 31.17 12.00
N GLY A 83 -4.36 32.33 11.48
CA GLY A 83 -3.47 32.38 10.31
C GLY A 83 -2.12 31.68 10.54
N GLN A 84 -1.54 31.83 11.72
CA GLN A 84 -0.31 31.11 12.09
C GLN A 84 -0.52 29.59 12.19
N LEU A 85 -1.66 29.17 12.74
CA LEU A 85 -2.02 27.75 12.84
C LEU A 85 -2.17 27.13 11.45
N GLU A 86 -2.82 27.82 10.50
CA GLU A 86 -2.97 27.36 9.11
C GLU A 86 -1.62 27.25 8.40
N ALA A 87 -0.71 28.21 8.61
CA ALA A 87 0.65 28.16 8.05
C ALA A 87 1.45 26.94 8.55
N VAL A 88 1.41 26.67 9.87
CA VAL A 88 2.08 25.49 10.45
C VAL A 88 1.40 24.20 10.02
N ASN A 89 0.06 24.18 9.98
CA ASN A 89 -0.69 23.02 9.51
C ASN A 89 -0.40 22.70 8.04
N GLY A 90 -0.27 23.72 7.18
CA GLY A 90 0.11 23.56 5.79
C GLY A 90 1.47 22.86 5.62
N LYS A 91 2.46 23.20 6.45
CA LYS A 91 3.77 22.52 6.47
C LYS A 91 3.63 21.05 6.87
N LEU A 92 2.86 20.75 7.91
CA LEU A 92 2.66 19.37 8.39
C LEU A 92 1.91 18.49 7.38
N VAL A 93 0.91 19.06 6.71
CA VAL A 93 0.15 18.36 5.64
C VAL A 93 1.03 18.12 4.42
N SER A 94 1.81 19.12 4.00
CA SER A 94 2.76 18.97 2.90
C SER A 94 3.83 17.90 3.22
N ALA A 95 4.44 17.97 4.40
CA ALA A 95 5.43 16.99 4.86
C ALA A 95 4.87 15.55 4.90
N SER A 96 3.61 15.40 5.32
CA SER A 96 2.91 14.10 5.33
C SER A 96 2.71 13.55 3.91
N SER A 97 2.32 14.40 2.96
CA SER A 97 2.15 14.00 1.55
C SER A 97 3.47 13.59 0.90
N THR A 98 4.54 14.37 1.09
CA THR A 98 5.87 14.06 0.57
C THR A 98 6.40 12.74 1.12
N LEU A 99 6.21 12.49 2.42
CA LEU A 99 6.58 11.21 3.04
C LEU A 99 5.80 10.05 2.43
N SER A 100 4.49 10.17 2.24
CA SER A 100 3.67 9.12 1.64
C SER A 100 4.09 8.79 0.21
N ILE A 101 4.42 9.81 -0.60
CA ILE A 101 4.94 9.64 -1.96
C ILE A 101 6.30 8.93 -1.91
N LEU A 102 7.22 9.43 -1.09
CA LEU A 102 8.55 8.86 -0.94
C LEU A 102 8.49 7.40 -0.48
N LEU A 103 7.69 7.11 0.55
CA LEU A 103 7.47 5.75 1.04
C LEU A 103 6.85 4.86 -0.04
N ARG A 104 5.89 5.36 -0.82
CA ARG A 104 5.29 4.60 -1.92
C ARG A 104 6.33 4.24 -2.99
N VAL A 105 7.18 5.20 -3.37
CA VAL A 105 8.24 4.98 -4.35
C VAL A 105 9.29 4.02 -3.81
N VAL A 106 9.78 4.24 -2.58
CA VAL A 106 10.78 3.38 -1.94
C VAL A 106 10.25 1.97 -1.73
N LEU A 107 9.02 1.81 -1.25
CA LEU A 107 8.38 0.51 -1.10
C LEU A 107 8.20 -0.17 -2.46
N PHE A 108 7.73 0.54 -3.48
CA PHE A 108 7.61 -0.02 -4.83
C PHE A 108 8.97 -0.48 -5.38
N LEU A 109 10.02 0.31 -5.20
CA LEU A 109 11.37 -0.04 -5.61
C LEU A 109 11.87 -1.28 -4.86
N ALA A 110 11.69 -1.31 -3.54
CA ALA A 110 12.12 -2.40 -2.67
C ALA A 110 11.34 -3.71 -2.91
N THR A 111 10.04 -3.64 -3.21
CA THR A 111 9.21 -4.84 -3.37
C THR A 111 9.15 -5.34 -4.81
N THR A 112 9.35 -4.46 -5.79
CA THR A 112 9.15 -4.79 -7.22
C THR A 112 10.46 -4.74 -7.99
N LEU A 113 11.25 -3.67 -7.84
CA LEU A 113 12.48 -3.50 -8.60
C LEU A 113 13.63 -4.34 -8.03
N PHE A 114 13.78 -4.37 -6.71
CA PHE A 114 14.84 -5.14 -6.06
C PHE A 114 14.82 -6.65 -6.42
N PRO A 115 13.68 -7.38 -6.29
CA PRO A 115 13.64 -8.79 -6.71
C PRO A 115 13.81 -8.96 -8.22
N PHE A 116 13.39 -7.99 -9.04
CA PHE A 116 13.60 -8.01 -10.49
C PHE A 116 15.09 -7.91 -10.85
N VAL A 117 15.79 -6.94 -10.27
CA VAL A 117 17.24 -6.77 -10.46
C VAL A 117 18.00 -7.98 -9.95
N LEU A 118 17.58 -8.55 -8.82
CA LEU A 118 18.20 -9.77 -8.28
C LEU A 118 18.02 -10.97 -9.22
N THR A 119 16.81 -11.16 -9.74
CA THR A 119 16.50 -12.22 -10.70
C THR A 119 17.27 -12.01 -12.01
N PHE A 120 17.43 -10.77 -12.47
CA PHE A 120 18.24 -10.44 -13.64
C PHE A 120 19.73 -10.75 -13.41
N TYR A 121 20.27 -10.38 -12.24
CA TYR A 121 21.66 -10.63 -11.89
C TYR A 121 21.97 -12.13 -11.81
N PHE A 122 21.09 -12.91 -11.17
CA PHE A 122 21.22 -14.37 -11.06
C PHE A 122 20.70 -15.14 -12.29
N GLY A 123 20.24 -14.45 -13.33
CA GLY A 123 19.74 -15.07 -14.55
C GLY A 123 20.76 -15.95 -15.26
N LYS A 124 22.08 -15.67 -15.09
CA LYS A 124 23.17 -16.45 -15.69
C LYS A 124 23.61 -17.67 -14.86
N THR A 125 23.10 -17.82 -13.63
CA THR A 125 23.49 -18.93 -12.75
C THR A 125 22.43 -20.04 -12.75
N PRO A 126 22.79 -21.29 -13.08
CA PRO A 126 21.88 -22.43 -13.01
C PRO A 126 21.53 -22.75 -11.56
N MET A 127 20.24 -22.77 -11.22
CA MET A 127 19.79 -22.98 -9.83
C MET A 127 19.73 -24.46 -9.45
N PHE A 128 19.24 -25.29 -10.38
CA PHE A 128 19.06 -26.71 -10.19
C PHE A 128 19.25 -27.41 -11.54
N PHE A 129 20.24 -28.28 -11.60
CA PHE A 129 20.46 -29.15 -12.75
C PHE A 129 19.52 -30.34 -12.63
N LEU A 130 18.69 -30.55 -13.66
CA LEU A 130 17.90 -31.75 -13.74
C LEU A 130 18.83 -32.92 -14.11
N PRO A 131 18.67 -34.11 -13.49
CA PRO A 131 19.45 -35.28 -13.89
C PRO A 131 19.20 -35.54 -15.40
N PRO A 132 20.24 -35.96 -16.15
CA PRO A 132 20.06 -36.33 -17.54
C PRO A 132 18.92 -37.33 -17.63
N SER A 133 17.88 -37.03 -18.41
CA SER A 133 16.88 -38.02 -18.78
C SER A 133 17.60 -39.06 -19.61
N GLY A 134 18.15 -40.07 -18.94
CA GLY A 134 18.44 -41.36 -19.53
C GLY A 134 17.13 -42.02 -19.88
N THR A 135 16.39 -41.45 -20.83
CA THR A 135 15.51 -42.27 -21.65
C THR A 135 16.45 -43.17 -22.42
N VAL A 136 16.65 -44.36 -21.85
CA VAL A 136 16.96 -45.57 -22.59
C VAL A 136 15.95 -45.60 -23.73
N SER A 137 16.34 -45.02 -24.87
CA SER A 137 15.73 -45.32 -26.16
C SER A 137 16.19 -46.73 -26.49
N SER A 138 15.66 -47.72 -25.77
CA SER A 138 15.65 -49.11 -26.23
C SER A 138 14.69 -49.16 -27.41
N ARG A 139 15.14 -48.67 -28.56
CA ARG A 139 14.50 -49.00 -29.84
C ARG A 139 15.46 -49.53 -30.90
N HIS A 140 16.78 -49.44 -30.72
CA HIS A 140 17.70 -50.15 -31.61
C HIS A 140 18.91 -50.72 -30.87
N LEU A 141 18.69 -51.81 -30.13
CA LEU A 141 19.73 -52.80 -29.83
C LEU A 141 19.53 -53.98 -30.77
N GLY A 142 19.76 -53.72 -32.05
CA GLY A 142 20.43 -54.69 -32.91
C GLY A 142 21.92 -54.36 -32.86
N ALA A 143 22.75 -55.39 -32.70
CA ALA A 143 24.21 -55.35 -32.63
C ALA A 143 24.84 -54.96 -31.28
N THR A 144 25.15 -56.00 -30.51
CA THR A 144 26.51 -56.31 -30.04
C THR A 144 27.49 -55.13 -30.00
N GLU A 145 27.82 -54.67 -28.79
CA GLU A 145 29.19 -54.63 -28.23
C GLU A 145 29.22 -53.73 -26.99
N SER A 146 29.74 -54.26 -25.89
CA SER A 146 30.00 -53.53 -24.66
C SER A 146 31.34 -52.80 -24.77
N PRO A 147 31.43 -51.51 -24.40
CA PRO A 147 32.68 -50.96 -23.93
C PRO A 147 32.60 -50.56 -22.45
N LYS A 148 33.55 -51.13 -21.72
CA LYS A 148 34.09 -50.81 -20.40
C LYS A 148 33.72 -49.44 -19.81
N LEU A 149 33.32 -49.50 -18.54
CA LEU A 149 33.33 -48.42 -17.56
C LEU A 149 34.52 -47.46 -17.73
N ALA A 150 34.23 -46.15 -17.75
CA ALA A 150 35.12 -45.10 -17.28
C ALA A 150 34.34 -44.12 -16.37
N PRO A 151 34.94 -43.66 -15.26
CA PRO A 151 34.28 -42.86 -14.23
C PRO A 151 34.26 -41.37 -14.59
N MET A 152 33.22 -40.66 -14.14
CA MET A 152 33.19 -39.19 -14.00
C MET A 152 33.67 -38.39 -15.24
N GLY A 153 32.78 -38.23 -16.22
CA GLY A 153 33.02 -37.35 -17.35
C GLY A 153 31.75 -37.04 -18.13
N PHE A 154 31.08 -35.95 -17.77
CA PHE A 154 29.96 -35.40 -18.52
C PHE A 154 30.45 -34.88 -19.88
N GLN A 155 30.09 -35.56 -20.97
CA GLN A 155 30.45 -35.18 -22.33
C GLN A 155 29.21 -34.68 -23.08
N ILE A 156 29.26 -33.42 -23.51
CA ILE A 156 28.19 -32.75 -24.26
C ILE A 156 28.26 -33.22 -25.73
N PRO A 157 27.18 -33.78 -26.31
CA PRO A 157 27.15 -34.15 -27.73
C PRO A 157 27.24 -32.91 -28.62
N LYS A 158 28.21 -32.88 -29.54
CA LYS A 158 28.42 -31.81 -30.53
C LYS A 158 27.86 -32.14 -31.92
N HIS A 159 26.81 -32.97 -32.04
CA HIS A 159 26.23 -33.24 -33.36
C HIS A 159 25.05 -32.31 -33.64
N HIS A 160 25.13 -31.66 -34.79
CA HIS A 160 24.16 -30.71 -35.31
C HIS A 160 22.83 -31.42 -35.59
N VAL A 161 21.81 -31.13 -34.80
CA VAL A 161 20.42 -31.50 -35.08
C VAL A 161 19.53 -30.29 -34.80
N HIS A 162 18.53 -30.11 -35.67
CA HIS A 162 17.67 -28.93 -35.74
C HIS A 162 17.07 -28.57 -34.37
N ALA A 163 17.09 -27.28 -34.02
CA ALA A 163 16.63 -26.75 -32.73
C ALA A 163 15.18 -27.12 -32.35
N TRP A 164 14.38 -27.56 -33.33
CA TRP A 164 12.99 -27.95 -33.16
C TRP A 164 12.80 -29.43 -32.77
N ASP A 165 13.79 -30.30 -33.00
CA ASP A 165 13.66 -31.74 -32.75
C ASP A 165 13.98 -32.13 -31.28
N MET A 166 14.66 -31.23 -30.56
CA MET A 166 15.09 -31.41 -29.16
C MET A 166 14.07 -30.92 -28.11
N ALA A 167 12.92 -30.41 -28.53
CA ALA A 167 11.86 -29.98 -27.61
C ALA A 167 11.21 -31.17 -26.85
N ASN A 168 11.40 -32.40 -27.34
CA ASN A 168 10.83 -33.62 -26.77
C ASN A 168 11.78 -34.38 -25.81
N GLU A 169 13.05 -33.97 -25.70
CA GLU A 169 14.08 -34.68 -24.91
C GLU A 169 14.21 -34.17 -23.46
N THR A 170 13.43 -33.16 -23.06
CA THR A 170 13.29 -32.73 -21.66
C THR A 170 12.00 -33.30 -21.07
N TYR A 171 12.04 -33.83 -19.85
CA TYR A 171 10.90 -34.41 -19.09
C TYR A 171 9.60 -33.57 -19.08
N LEU A 172 9.70 -32.28 -19.42
CA LEU A 172 8.63 -31.27 -19.41
C LEU A 172 8.20 -30.79 -20.81
N GLY A 173 8.47 -31.52 -21.89
CA GLY A 173 7.97 -31.22 -23.23
C GLY A 173 8.17 -29.73 -23.64
N PRO A 174 7.18 -29.06 -24.25
CA PRO A 174 7.26 -27.64 -24.65
C PRO A 174 7.58 -26.68 -23.50
N PHE A 175 7.32 -27.07 -22.25
CA PHE A 175 7.65 -26.26 -21.08
C PHE A 175 9.14 -26.28 -20.74
N GLY A 176 9.90 -27.29 -21.17
CA GLY A 176 11.37 -27.30 -21.03
C GLY A 176 12.02 -26.12 -21.76
N TRP A 177 11.50 -25.80 -22.95
CA TRP A 177 11.89 -24.62 -23.72
C TRP A 177 11.47 -23.32 -23.01
N LEU A 178 10.25 -23.25 -22.49
CA LEU A 178 9.74 -22.11 -21.72
C LEU A 178 10.51 -21.88 -20.40
N LEU A 179 10.92 -22.96 -19.74
CA LEU A 179 11.73 -22.99 -18.51
C LEU A 179 13.17 -22.56 -18.76
N SER A 180 13.71 -22.88 -19.94
CA SER A 180 15.06 -22.52 -20.38
C SER A 180 15.15 -21.09 -20.94
N MET A 181 14.02 -20.46 -21.31
CA MET A 181 14.01 -19.25 -22.14
C MET A 181 14.44 -17.95 -21.44
N THR A 182 14.83 -18.01 -20.18
CA THR A 182 15.42 -16.84 -19.51
C THR A 182 16.81 -17.21 -18.97
N ALA A 183 17.79 -17.20 -19.87
CA ALA A 183 19.23 -17.08 -19.59
C ALA A 183 19.97 -18.24 -18.88
N ALA A 184 19.36 -19.40 -18.65
CA ALA A 184 20.07 -20.56 -18.10
C ALA A 184 20.64 -21.49 -19.20
N PRO A 185 21.86 -22.06 -19.02
CA PRO A 185 22.36 -23.15 -19.86
C PRO A 185 21.41 -24.36 -19.83
N ARG A 186 21.24 -25.02 -20.98
CA ARG A 186 20.30 -26.14 -21.19
C ARG A 186 20.44 -27.22 -20.11
N GLY A 187 19.31 -27.70 -19.56
CA GLY A 187 19.27 -28.72 -18.50
C GLY A 187 19.13 -28.19 -17.07
N SER A 188 18.95 -26.88 -16.87
CA SER A 188 18.73 -26.27 -15.54
C SER A 188 17.45 -25.43 -15.48
N VAL A 189 16.88 -25.33 -14.28
CA VAL A 189 15.80 -24.37 -13.97
C VAL A 189 16.36 -22.95 -13.98
N SER A 190 15.70 -22.04 -14.71
CA SER A 190 16.02 -20.61 -14.72
C SER A 190 15.71 -19.94 -13.37
N ALA A 191 16.53 -18.95 -12.99
CA ALA A 191 16.26 -18.06 -11.86
C ALA A 191 14.89 -17.35 -11.99
N GLY A 192 14.46 -17.05 -13.22
CA GLY A 192 13.14 -16.47 -13.50
C GLY A 192 11.99 -17.41 -13.14
N MET A 193 12.05 -18.67 -13.53
CA MET A 193 11.03 -19.66 -13.13
C MET A 193 11.09 -19.94 -11.63
N TRP A 194 12.29 -20.05 -11.06
CA TRP A 194 12.42 -20.22 -9.62
C TRP A 194 11.76 -19.07 -8.85
N SER A 195 11.95 -17.83 -9.31
CA SER A 195 11.28 -16.66 -8.73
C SER A 195 9.76 -16.72 -8.87
N THR A 196 9.21 -17.15 -10.01
CA THR A 196 7.75 -17.26 -10.18
C THR A 196 7.15 -18.34 -9.28
N VAL A 197 7.81 -19.49 -9.15
CA VAL A 197 7.40 -20.56 -8.22
C VAL A 197 7.40 -20.05 -6.78
N CYS A 198 8.49 -19.43 -6.32
CA CYS A 198 8.56 -18.87 -4.96
C CYS A 198 7.47 -17.82 -4.72
N THR A 199 7.17 -16.97 -5.72
CA THR A 199 6.11 -15.96 -5.61
C THR A 199 4.74 -16.61 -5.48
N ARG A 200 4.44 -17.66 -6.27
CA ARG A 200 3.15 -18.37 -6.19
C ARG A 200 2.98 -19.07 -4.85
N VAL A 201 4.01 -19.75 -4.37
CA VAL A 201 4.00 -20.39 -3.05
C VAL A 201 3.77 -19.35 -1.96
N ALA A 202 4.50 -18.24 -1.99
CA ALA A 202 4.32 -17.19 -1.00
C ALA A 202 2.92 -16.56 -1.05
N LEU A 203 2.33 -16.37 -2.24
CA LEU A 203 0.94 -15.91 -2.38
C LEU A 203 -0.05 -16.89 -1.74
N LEU A 204 0.09 -18.20 -1.99
CA LEU A 204 -0.75 -19.22 -1.36
C LEU A 204 -0.60 -19.22 0.16
N VAL A 205 0.63 -19.11 0.67
CA VAL A 205 0.87 -18.99 2.11
C VAL A 205 0.15 -17.74 2.67
N THR A 206 0.22 -16.60 1.97
CA THR A 206 -0.48 -15.39 2.42
C THR A 206 -2.00 -15.50 2.40
N SER A 207 -2.60 -16.24 1.45
CA SER A 207 -4.05 -16.46 1.43
C SER A 207 -4.49 -17.33 2.60
N GLN A 208 -3.75 -18.42 2.87
CA GLN A 208 -4.04 -19.28 4.02
C GLN A 208 -3.94 -18.52 5.34
N ILE A 209 -2.91 -17.67 5.50
CA ILE A 209 -2.76 -16.82 6.69
C ILE A 209 -3.94 -15.86 6.85
N LYS A 210 -4.41 -15.24 5.75
CA LYS A 210 -5.56 -14.32 5.80
C LYS A 210 -6.84 -15.04 6.21
N ASP A 211 -7.08 -16.24 5.67
CA ASP A 211 -8.25 -17.05 6.01
C ASP A 211 -8.21 -17.47 7.48
N TRP A 212 -7.03 -17.81 8.01
CA TRP A 212 -6.84 -18.09 9.44
C TRP A 212 -7.09 -16.88 10.33
N ILE A 213 -6.61 -15.69 9.93
CA ILE A 213 -6.85 -14.45 10.67
C ILE A 213 -8.34 -14.09 10.67
N GLN A 214 -9.03 -14.26 9.54
CA GLN A 214 -10.48 -14.04 9.45
C GLN A 214 -11.27 -15.06 10.26
N ALA A 215 -10.88 -16.33 10.25
CA ALA A 215 -11.48 -17.36 11.09
C ALA A 215 -11.28 -17.07 12.59
N ALA A 216 -10.10 -16.60 12.99
CA ALA A 216 -9.83 -16.20 14.37
C ALA A 216 -10.62 -14.95 14.79
N THR A 217 -10.71 -13.94 13.93
CA THR A 217 -11.41 -12.68 14.20
C THR A 217 -12.93 -12.88 14.23
N SER A 218 -13.48 -13.71 13.34
CA SER A 218 -14.91 -14.06 13.33
C SER A 218 -15.33 -14.93 14.51
N LYS A 219 -14.41 -15.77 15.03
CA LYS A 219 -14.65 -16.56 16.24
C LYS A 219 -14.62 -15.69 17.52
N ALA A 220 -13.96 -14.54 17.48
CA ALA A 220 -13.89 -13.58 18.60
C ALA A 220 -15.03 -12.54 18.63
N ALA A 221 -15.84 -12.42 17.56
CA ALA A 221 -17.04 -11.59 17.57
C ALA A 221 -18.24 -12.42 18.06
N PRO A 222 -18.82 -12.15 19.25
CA PRO A 222 -20.04 -12.82 19.67
C PRO A 222 -21.18 -12.45 18.72
N LYS A 223 -21.90 -13.48 18.26
CA LYS A 223 -23.09 -13.37 17.41
C LYS A 223 -24.18 -12.53 18.10
N SER A 224 -24.31 -11.26 17.76
CA SER A 224 -25.60 -10.55 17.85
C SER A 224 -26.32 -10.66 16.50
N LYS A 225 -26.82 -11.85 16.21
CA LYS A 225 -28.00 -12.01 15.34
C LYS A 225 -29.19 -12.19 16.26
N ALA A 226 -29.85 -11.09 16.60
CA ALA A 226 -31.21 -11.09 17.12
C ALA A 226 -32.07 -10.33 16.11
N SER A 227 -33.12 -11.03 15.66
CA SER A 227 -34.31 -10.57 14.92
C SER A 227 -34.12 -9.80 13.60
N LYS A 228 -34.13 -10.56 12.49
CA LYS A 228 -35.02 -10.24 11.36
C LYS A 228 -36.45 -10.58 11.81
N ALA A 229 -37.24 -9.57 12.13
CA ALA A 229 -38.71 -9.61 12.13
C ALA A 229 -39.17 -8.15 11.95
N ASP A 230 -40.17 -7.99 11.09
CA ASP A 230 -41.01 -6.81 10.89
C ASP A 230 -40.49 -5.72 9.94
N GLU A 231 -41.03 -5.82 8.72
CA GLU A 231 -41.13 -4.80 7.68
C GLU A 231 -42.21 -3.76 8.08
N GLU A 232 -41.92 -2.48 7.80
CA GLU A 232 -42.72 -1.24 8.00
C GLU A 232 -42.84 -0.66 9.44
N PRO A 233 -42.76 0.69 9.64
CA PRO A 233 -43.71 1.63 9.03
C PRO A 233 -43.24 3.08 8.67
N ARG A 234 -44.14 3.75 7.94
CA ARG A 234 -44.39 5.20 7.79
C ARG A 234 -44.08 6.11 9.00
N GLU A 235 -43.58 7.30 8.65
CA GLU A 235 -44.01 8.66 9.06
C GLU A 235 -43.75 9.24 10.49
N LYS A 236 -42.81 10.20 10.54
CA LYS A 236 -42.78 11.53 11.21
C LYS A 236 -42.64 11.73 12.75
N SER A 237 -41.77 12.72 13.06
CA SER A 237 -41.56 13.49 14.31
C SER A 237 -40.68 12.81 15.38
N GLU A 238 -39.86 13.45 16.22
CA GLU A 238 -39.23 14.78 16.36
C GLU A 238 -38.24 14.65 17.55
N LYS A 239 -37.23 15.54 17.62
CA LYS A 239 -36.23 15.76 18.70
C LYS A 239 -35.06 14.76 18.78
N GLU A 240 -33.83 15.10 19.17
CA GLU A 240 -33.05 16.34 19.37
C GLU A 240 -31.69 15.81 19.88
N SER A 241 -30.56 16.22 19.28
CA SER A 241 -29.26 16.48 19.94
C SER A 241 -28.06 16.38 18.99
N ILE A 242 -27.15 17.32 19.19
CA ILE A 242 -26.00 17.78 18.40
C ILE A 242 -24.75 16.92 18.77
N PRO A 243 -23.78 16.65 17.86
CA PRO A 243 -22.56 17.48 17.83
C PRO A 243 -21.93 17.77 16.45
N VAL A 244 -21.57 19.05 16.28
CA VAL A 244 -20.24 19.55 15.89
C VAL A 244 -19.83 19.44 14.41
N ALA A 245 -20.29 20.43 13.67
CA ALA A 245 -19.50 21.43 12.94
C ALA A 245 -18.24 20.95 12.18
N GLY A 246 -18.42 20.75 10.87
CA GLY A 246 -17.39 20.84 9.85
C GLY A 246 -18.00 21.44 8.58
N GLU A 247 -18.17 22.76 8.51
CA GLU A 247 -18.69 23.43 7.31
C GLU A 247 -17.55 23.86 6.39
N THR A 248 -17.39 23.12 5.29
CA THR A 248 -16.82 23.62 4.04
C THR A 248 -17.95 24.13 3.13
N LYS A 249 -18.05 25.45 3.05
CA LYS A 249 -18.52 26.33 1.96
C LYS A 249 -19.34 25.72 0.79
N THR A 250 -20.56 26.23 0.61
CA THR A 250 -21.14 26.53 -0.72
C THR A 250 -21.88 27.89 -0.66
N PRO A 251 -21.71 28.79 -1.64
CA PRO A 251 -22.23 30.16 -1.59
C PRO A 251 -23.62 30.29 -2.23
N SER A 252 -24.29 31.40 -1.88
CA SER A 252 -25.18 32.14 -2.78
C SER A 252 -26.55 31.54 -3.12
N ALA A 253 -27.54 31.75 -2.24
CA ALA A 253 -28.95 31.84 -2.64
C ALA A 253 -29.81 32.80 -1.77
N ALA A 254 -29.38 33.13 -0.54
CA ALA A 254 -30.22 33.90 0.40
C ALA A 254 -30.02 35.43 0.38
N ARG A 255 -29.00 35.98 -0.30
CA ARG A 255 -28.70 37.43 -0.25
C ARG A 255 -29.50 38.31 -1.22
N ARG A 256 -30.44 37.75 -2.00
CA ARG A 256 -31.28 38.54 -2.93
C ARG A 256 -32.68 38.90 -2.43
N ARG A 257 -33.11 38.38 -1.27
CA ARG A 257 -34.45 38.71 -0.71
C ARG A 257 -34.42 39.76 0.41
N ALA A 258 -33.28 39.99 1.06
CA ALA A 258 -33.19 40.96 2.16
C ALA A 258 -32.90 42.41 1.72
N THR A 259 -32.46 42.65 0.48
CA THR A 259 -32.20 44.01 -0.04
C THR A 259 -33.37 44.59 -0.84
N ALA A 260 -34.42 43.82 -1.11
CA ALA A 260 -35.62 44.31 -1.82
C ALA A 260 -36.73 44.78 -0.86
N ALA A 261 -36.72 44.36 0.40
CA ALA A 261 -37.75 44.74 1.38
C ALA A 261 -37.46 46.07 2.13
N ALA A 262 -36.28 46.67 1.95
CA ALA A 262 -35.88 47.92 2.63
C ALA A 262 -36.06 49.19 1.78
N ALA A 263 -36.63 49.10 0.56
CA ALA A 263 -36.77 50.23 -0.36
C ALA A 263 -38.22 50.67 -0.65
N ALA A 264 -39.23 50.11 0.05
CA ALA A 264 -40.64 50.35 -0.26
C ALA A 264 -41.49 50.72 0.97
N GLY A 265 -40.98 51.60 1.85
CA GLY A 265 -41.76 52.12 2.97
C GLY A 265 -41.28 53.50 3.40
N GLY A 266 -41.82 54.56 2.78
CA GLY A 266 -41.61 55.94 3.22
C GLY A 266 -41.69 56.96 2.09
N LYS A 267 -42.90 57.21 1.56
CA LYS A 267 -43.29 58.44 0.83
C LYS A 267 -44.81 58.50 0.72
N GLU A 268 -45.48 59.02 1.75
CA GLU A 268 -46.74 59.78 1.67
C GLU A 268 -46.84 60.63 2.95
N GLU A 269 -46.53 61.92 2.85
CA GLU A 269 -47.10 63.07 3.59
C GLU A 269 -46.32 64.33 3.19
N LEU A 270 -47.11 65.34 2.76
CA LEU A 270 -46.80 66.66 2.18
C LEU A 270 -46.42 66.72 0.70
#